data_AF-A0A1M2VZU2-F1
#
_entry.id   AF-A0A1M2VZU2-F1
#
_cell.length_a   1.000
_cell.length_b   1.000
_cell.length_c   1.000
_cell.angle_alpha   90.00
_cell.angle_beta   90.00
_cell.angle_gamma   90.00
#
_symmetry.space_group_name_H-M   'P 1'
#
loop_
_entity.id
_entity.type
_entity.pdbx_description
1 polymer ?
#
loop_
_entity_poly.entity_id
_entity_poly.type
_entity_poly.pdbx_seq_one_letter_code
_entity_poly.pdbx_strand_id
1 'polypeptide(L)'
;MFQFDDDHVLDVHQARLYPFDTYLLTSTVRVVSTADNQSLPIQRLSTISITSSFVTVSSDTSSFVRGSNGTQEPSRDLILRISRPPEARMYALLLFGASWMLAHACMALVAFSWHLEGAETVLKHLASTFIVILIIPQLRAAMPDAPGFDDAIGFFPQMLVTTASALMLIAMMVKRELQELDESATPDIEDRKEAPAPLSTGLLRMRRGGASVDINHIRNFSRTLSSLGRPAGI
;
A
#
# COMPACT_ATOMS: atom_id res chain seq x y z
N MET A 1 -2.71 41.62 33.03
CA MET A 1 -2.82 41.33 31.60
C MET A 1 -1.67 40.40 31.29
N PHE A 2 -1.95 39.23 30.76
CA PHE A 2 -0.92 38.26 30.38
C PHE A 2 -0.72 38.37 28.88
N GLN A 3 0.52 38.51 28.43
CA GLN A 3 0.86 38.52 27.01
C GLN A 3 1.79 37.33 26.76
N PHE A 4 1.33 36.44 25.88
CA PHE A 4 2.10 35.30 25.40
C PHE A 4 2.61 35.67 24.01
N ASP A 5 3.92 35.72 23.83
CA ASP A 5 4.54 35.76 22.51
C ASP A 5 5.02 34.34 22.20
N ASP A 6 4.59 33.80 21.06
CA ASP A 6 4.88 32.43 20.66
C ASP A 6 5.46 32.45 19.24
N ASP A 7 6.74 32.11 19.12
CA ASP A 7 7.44 32.00 17.85
C ASP A 7 7.56 30.52 17.48
N HIS A 8 6.77 30.11 16.50
CA HIS A 8 6.80 28.74 15.99
C HIS A 8 7.65 28.65 14.73
N VAL A 9 8.83 28.04 14.84
CA VAL A 9 9.61 27.63 13.67
C VAL A 9 9.51 26.12 13.53
N LEU A 10 8.71 25.66 12.57
CA LEU A 10 8.73 24.27 12.14
C LEU A 10 10.08 23.98 11.51
N ASP A 11 10.85 23.04 12.06
CA ASP A 11 11.98 22.46 11.34
C ASP A 11 11.43 21.64 10.16
N VAL A 12 11.32 22.31 9.01
CA VAL A 12 10.64 21.82 7.80
C VAL A 12 11.26 20.51 7.29
N HIS A 13 12.51 20.21 7.67
CA HIS A 13 13.24 19.06 7.16
C HIS A 13 12.88 17.76 7.91
N GLN A 14 12.49 17.84 9.19
CA GLN A 14 12.09 16.66 9.98
C GLN A 14 10.57 16.54 10.16
N ALA A 15 9.81 17.62 9.97
CA ALA A 15 8.35 17.63 10.12
C ALA A 15 7.58 16.79 9.08
N ARG A 16 8.26 16.25 8.05
CA ARG A 16 7.63 15.47 6.96
C ARG A 16 7.85 13.95 7.07
N LEU A 17 8.65 13.49 8.02
CA LEU A 17 9.04 12.08 8.15
C LEU A 17 8.13 11.32 9.11
N TYR A 18 6.80 11.37 8.95
CA TYR A 18 5.90 10.56 9.77
C TYR A 18 6.28 9.06 9.70
N PRO A 19 6.36 8.32 10.83
CA PRO A 19 6.10 8.69 12.23
C PRO A 19 7.37 9.09 13.03
N PHE A 20 8.48 9.36 12.34
CA PHE A 20 9.75 9.84 12.91
C PHE A 20 9.87 11.37 12.97
N ASP A 21 8.74 12.05 12.84
CA ASP A 21 8.60 13.48 12.98
C ASP A 21 8.99 13.94 14.39
N THR A 22 9.72 15.05 14.43
CA THR A 22 10.19 15.73 15.63
C THR A 22 9.85 17.20 15.53
N TYR A 23 9.32 17.74 16.61
CA TYR A 23 8.95 19.14 16.70
C TYR A 23 9.75 19.84 17.79
N LEU A 24 10.17 21.07 17.49
CA LEU A 24 10.79 21.97 18.45
C LEU A 24 9.84 23.15 18.65
N LEU A 25 9.40 23.34 19.88
CA LEU A 25 8.58 24.49 20.28
C LEU A 25 9.37 25.30 21.29
N THR A 26 9.52 26.59 21.04
CA THR A 26 10.18 27.54 21.93
C THR A 26 9.17 28.61 22.28
N SER A 27 8.85 28.76 23.56
CA SER A 27 7.89 29.76 24.03
C SER A 27 8.53 30.64 25.09
N THR A 28 8.35 31.96 25.00
CA THR A 28 8.89 32.92 25.96
C THR A 28 7.75 33.51 26.78
N VAL A 29 7.76 33.24 28.08
CA VAL A 29 6.71 33.68 29.00
C VAL A 29 7.16 34.92 29.77
N ARG A 30 6.28 35.91 29.80
CA ARG A 30 6.44 37.15 30.56
C ARG A 30 5.16 37.48 31.31
N VAL A 31 5.31 37.94 32.56
CA VAL A 31 4.18 38.38 33.38
C VAL A 31 4.43 39.81 33.87
N VAL A 32 3.42 40.67 33.72
CA VAL A 32 3.47 42.08 34.14
C VAL A 32 2.24 42.41 34.99
N SER A 33 2.47 43.05 36.14
CA SER A 33 1.41 43.56 37.03
C SER A 33 0.64 44.68 36.34
N THR A 34 -0.70 44.64 36.41
CA THR A 34 -1.56 45.71 35.87
C THR A 34 -1.65 46.92 36.77
N ALA A 35 -1.32 46.78 38.06
CA ALA A 35 -1.38 47.87 39.02
C ALA A 35 -0.16 48.79 38.91
N ASP A 36 1.02 48.20 38.65
CA ASP A 36 2.30 48.89 38.82
C ASP A 36 3.17 48.82 37.56
N ASN A 37 2.72 48.13 36.51
CA ASN A 37 3.48 47.83 35.29
C ASN A 37 4.87 47.21 35.55
N GLN A 38 5.05 46.56 36.71
CA GLN A 38 6.28 45.85 37.04
C GLN A 38 6.22 44.38 36.64
N SER A 39 7.37 43.83 36.26
CA SER A 39 7.50 42.42 35.90
C SER A 39 7.44 41.53 37.15
N LEU A 40 6.72 40.41 37.05
CA LEU A 40 6.61 39.44 38.13
C LEU A 40 7.55 38.24 37.86
N PRO A 41 8.30 37.76 38.87
CA PRO A 41 9.24 36.66 38.68
C PRO A 41 8.50 35.33 38.50
N ILE A 42 8.83 34.61 37.43
CA ILE A 42 8.36 33.24 37.17
C ILE A 42 9.39 32.27 37.74
N GLN A 43 8.96 31.44 38.70
CA GLN A 43 9.87 30.51 39.39
C GLN A 43 10.15 29.23 38.60
N ARG A 44 9.13 28.69 37.93
CA ARG A 44 9.20 27.41 37.22
C ARG A 44 8.18 27.36 36.09
N LEU A 45 8.60 26.84 34.94
CA LEU A 45 7.70 26.36 33.89
C LEU A 45 7.81 24.84 33.84
N SER A 46 6.68 24.15 33.77
CA SER A 46 6.63 22.69 33.71
C SER A 46 5.59 22.27 32.69
N THR A 47 5.90 21.20 31.96
CA THR A 47 4.98 20.57 31.02
C THR A 47 4.74 19.11 31.37
N ILE A 48 3.77 18.51 30.69
CA ILE A 48 3.48 17.08 30.77
C ILE A 48 4.47 16.35 29.86
N SER A 49 5.33 15.52 30.45
CA SER A 49 6.40 14.82 29.73
C SER A 49 5.90 13.71 28.80
N ILE A 50 4.76 13.10 29.09
CA ILE A 50 4.21 11.97 28.31
C ILE A 50 2.72 12.20 28.09
N THR A 51 2.31 12.09 26.83
CA THR A 51 0.91 12.06 26.40
C THR A 51 0.68 10.78 25.59
N SER A 52 -0.58 10.50 25.22
CA SER A 52 -0.90 9.29 24.43
C SER A 52 -0.20 9.26 23.06
N SER A 53 0.03 10.42 22.44
CA SER A 53 0.58 10.52 21.08
C SER A 53 2.01 11.05 21.03
N PHE A 54 2.50 11.69 22.09
CA PHE A 54 3.79 12.38 22.10
C PHE A 54 4.51 12.25 23.44
N VAL A 55 5.83 12.15 23.34
CA VAL A 55 6.77 12.33 24.44
C VAL A 55 7.39 13.72 24.28
N THR A 56 7.36 14.50 25.36
CA THR A 56 7.92 15.85 25.41
C THR A 56 9.08 15.90 26.38
N VAL A 57 10.18 16.52 25.93
CA VAL A 57 11.34 16.85 26.75
C VAL A 57 11.38 18.36 26.88
N SER A 58 11.19 18.86 28.10
CA SER A 58 11.16 20.29 28.39
C SER A 58 12.46 20.78 29.02
N SER A 59 12.92 21.94 28.57
CA SER A 59 13.98 22.73 29.21
C SER A 59 13.43 24.09 29.58
N ASP A 60 13.77 24.54 30.79
CA ASP A 60 13.26 25.76 31.41
C ASP A 60 14.43 26.67 31.77
N THR A 61 14.52 27.83 31.12
CA THR A 61 15.70 28.71 31.18
C THR A 61 15.26 30.15 31.46
N SER A 62 15.86 30.79 32.47
CA SER A 62 15.64 32.23 32.72
C SER A 62 16.22 33.06 31.58
N SER A 63 15.42 33.98 31.05
CA SER A 63 15.78 34.85 29.92
C SER A 63 15.43 36.31 30.22
N PHE A 64 15.81 37.21 29.30
CA PHE A 64 15.43 38.62 29.36
C PHE A 64 14.92 39.04 27.99
N VAL A 65 13.76 39.70 27.96
CA VAL A 65 13.17 40.27 26.75
C VAL A 65 13.26 41.80 26.82
N ARG A 66 13.44 42.43 25.68
CA ARG A 66 13.47 43.89 25.59
C ARG A 66 12.05 44.44 25.63
N GLY A 67 11.74 45.22 26.67
CA GLY A 67 10.46 45.91 26.80
C GLY A 67 10.28 47.03 25.79
N SER A 68 9.05 47.51 25.65
CA SER A 68 8.69 48.68 24.84
C SER A 68 9.50 49.94 25.20
N ASN A 69 9.95 50.02 26.45
CA ASN A 69 10.71 51.14 26.99
C ASN A 69 12.23 50.99 26.77
N GLY A 70 12.66 49.95 26.03
CA GLY A 70 14.05 49.63 25.76
C GLY A 70 14.80 48.95 26.91
N THR A 71 14.18 48.82 28.09
CA THR A 71 14.70 48.15 29.29
C THR A 71 14.63 46.63 29.15
N GLN A 72 15.58 45.92 29.75
CA GLN A 72 15.53 44.45 29.85
C GLN A 72 14.57 44.06 30.97
N GLU A 73 13.62 43.19 30.65
CA GLU A 73 12.63 42.71 31.60
C GLU A 73 12.76 41.19 31.73
N PRO A 74 12.63 40.65 32.96
CA PRO A 74 12.79 39.23 33.20
C PRO A 74 11.70 38.45 32.49
N SER A 75 12.12 37.38 31.83
CA SER A 75 11.28 36.41 31.14
C SER A 75 11.78 35.00 31.40
N ARG A 76 11.03 34.01 30.93
CA ARG A 76 11.38 32.60 31.04
C ARG A 76 11.12 31.92 29.71
N ASP A 77 12.13 31.27 29.17
CA ASP A 77 12.03 30.50 27.95
C ASP A 77 11.76 29.03 28.28
N LEU A 78 10.77 28.48 27.59
CA LEU A 78 10.41 27.08 27.65
C LEU A 78 10.69 26.45 26.28
N ILE A 79 11.65 25.54 26.25
CA ILE A 79 12.00 24.79 25.04
C ILE A 79 11.42 23.38 25.18
N LEU A 80 10.58 22.98 24.24
CA LEU A 80 9.92 21.68 24.18
C LEU A 80 10.39 20.94 22.94
N ARG A 81 11.01 19.78 23.15
CA ARG A 81 11.28 18.79 22.11
C ARG A 81 10.20 17.74 22.16
N ILE A 82 9.40 17.64 21.11
CA ILE A 82 8.24 16.78 21.02
C ILE A 82 8.52 15.71 19.98
N SER A 83 8.28 14.45 20.32
CA SER A 83 8.48 13.33 19.40
C SER A 83 7.48 12.21 19.68
N ARG A 84 7.18 11.36 18.70
CA ARG A 84 6.26 10.23 18.91
C ARG A 84 6.84 9.17 19.83
N PRO A 85 6.03 8.53 20.70
CA PRO A 85 6.48 7.40 21.51
C PRO A 85 6.82 6.21 20.62
N PRO A 86 7.80 5.37 21.01
CA PRO A 86 8.27 4.25 20.20
C PRO A 86 7.17 3.25 19.84
N GLU A 87 6.19 3.06 20.72
CA GLU A 87 5.04 2.18 20.50
C GLU A 87 4.17 2.67 19.34
N ALA A 88 3.87 3.97 19.30
CA ALA A 88 3.09 4.58 18.23
C ALA A 88 3.84 4.51 16.88
N ARG A 89 5.17 4.70 16.90
CA ARG A 89 6.01 4.56 15.69
C ARG A 89 5.96 3.15 15.13
N MET A 90 6.11 2.14 15.99
CA MET A 90 6.07 0.74 15.55
C MET A 90 4.71 0.38 14.96
N TYR A 91 3.62 0.81 15.60
CA TYR A 91 2.28 0.55 15.10
C TYR A 91 2.02 1.23 13.75
N ALA A 92 2.43 2.50 13.60
CA ALA A 92 2.35 3.21 12.33
C ALA A 92 3.17 2.52 11.21
N LEU A 93 4.39 2.06 11.51
CA LEU A 93 5.23 1.33 10.55
C LEU A 93 4.62 -0.01 10.13
N LEU A 94 4.00 -0.75 11.05
CA LEU A 94 3.31 -2.00 10.74
C LEU A 94 2.11 -1.76 9.81
N LEU A 95 1.28 -0.77 10.12
CA LEU A 95 0.16 -0.39 9.26
C LEU A 95 0.63 0.11 7.88
N PHE A 96 1.70 0.91 7.86
CA PHE A 96 2.29 1.43 6.62
C PHE A 96 2.87 0.30 5.75
N GLY A 97 3.58 -0.65 6.36
CA GLY A 97 4.07 -1.84 5.69
C GLY A 97 2.93 -2.71 5.16
N ALA A 98 1.89 -2.94 5.97
CA ALA A 98 0.72 -3.71 5.56
C ALA A 98 -0.02 -3.04 4.38
N SER A 99 -0.20 -1.72 4.41
CA SER A 99 -0.86 -1.01 3.30
C SER A 99 -0.02 -1.05 2.02
N TRP A 100 1.30 -0.96 2.12
CA TRP A 100 2.20 -1.17 0.98
C TRP A 100 2.17 -2.60 0.44
N MET A 101 2.09 -3.61 1.30
CA MET A 101 1.95 -5.00 0.87
C MET A 101 0.65 -5.21 0.09
N LEU A 102 -0.45 -4.62 0.55
CA LEU A 102 -1.72 -4.66 -0.18
C LEU A 102 -1.62 -3.96 -1.55
N ALA A 103 -0.95 -2.80 -1.61
CA ALA A 103 -0.72 -2.11 -2.88
C ALA A 103 0.09 -2.95 -3.87
N HIS A 104 1.17 -3.61 -3.41
CA HIS A 104 1.94 -4.55 -4.24
C HIS A 104 1.13 -5.79 -4.63
N ALA A 105 0.25 -6.28 -3.76
CA ALA A 105 -0.64 -7.39 -4.07
C ALA A 105 -1.57 -7.04 -5.25
N CYS A 106 -2.10 -5.82 -5.32
CA CYS A 106 -2.88 -5.37 -6.48
C CYS A 106 -2.07 -5.42 -7.79
N MET A 107 -0.79 -5.03 -7.76
CA MET A 107 0.08 -5.15 -8.94
C MET A 107 0.33 -6.63 -9.31
N ALA A 108 0.50 -7.49 -8.32
CA ALA A 108 0.67 -8.93 -8.55
C ALA A 108 -0.60 -9.54 -9.16
N LEU A 109 -1.79 -9.12 -8.72
CA LEU A 109 -3.08 -9.55 -9.31
C LEU A 109 -3.19 -9.13 -10.78
N VAL A 110 -2.74 -7.93 -11.14
CA VAL A 110 -2.65 -7.50 -12.55
C VAL A 110 -1.71 -8.42 -13.33
N ALA A 111 -0.52 -8.69 -12.80
CA ALA A 111 0.45 -9.57 -13.45
C ALA A 111 -0.06 -11.01 -13.63
N PHE A 112 -0.75 -11.57 -12.63
CA PHE A 112 -1.36 -12.89 -12.75
C PHE A 112 -2.51 -12.90 -13.75
N SER A 113 -3.32 -11.84 -13.80
CA SER A 113 -4.38 -11.70 -14.81
C SER A 113 -3.84 -11.65 -16.23
N TRP A 114 -2.61 -11.18 -16.47
CA TRP A 114 -2.01 -11.25 -17.81
C TRP A 114 -1.74 -12.67 -18.28
N HIS A 115 -1.40 -13.59 -17.38
CA HIS A 115 -1.02 -14.96 -17.74
C HIS A 115 -2.17 -15.97 -17.63
N LEU A 116 -3.19 -15.68 -16.83
CA LEU A 116 -4.33 -16.57 -16.65
C LEU A 116 -5.42 -16.27 -17.68
N GLU A 117 -5.80 -17.25 -18.48
CA GLU A 117 -6.93 -17.18 -19.40
C GLU A 117 -8.26 -17.30 -18.62
N GLY A 118 -9.28 -16.54 -19.02
CA GLY A 118 -10.62 -16.57 -18.41
C GLY A 118 -11.07 -15.24 -17.78
N ALA A 119 -12.24 -14.74 -18.21
CA ALA A 119 -12.84 -13.50 -17.71
C ALA A 119 -13.22 -13.56 -16.23
N GLU A 120 -13.71 -14.73 -15.75
CA GLU A 120 -14.11 -14.93 -14.35
C GLU A 120 -12.96 -14.69 -13.35
N THR A 121 -11.74 -15.10 -13.72
CA THR A 121 -10.55 -14.93 -12.88
C THR A 121 -10.18 -13.46 -12.76
N VAL A 122 -10.26 -12.71 -13.87
CA VAL A 122 -10.02 -11.26 -13.89
C VAL A 122 -11.06 -10.53 -13.05
N LEU A 123 -12.33 -10.94 -13.11
CA LEU A 123 -13.40 -10.38 -12.28
C LEU A 123 -13.14 -10.61 -10.78
N LYS A 124 -12.68 -11.80 -10.38
CA LYS A 124 -12.28 -12.10 -8.99
C LYS A 124 -11.12 -11.21 -8.54
N HIS A 125 -10.10 -11.03 -9.38
CA HIS A 125 -8.97 -10.14 -9.09
C HIS A 125 -9.40 -8.67 -9.02
N LEU A 126 -10.33 -8.23 -9.87
CA LEU A 126 -10.90 -6.89 -9.85
C LEU A 126 -11.66 -6.65 -8.54
N ALA A 127 -12.53 -7.58 -8.14
CA ALA A 127 -13.26 -7.51 -6.87
C ALA A 127 -12.29 -7.44 -5.67
N SER A 128 -11.23 -8.25 -5.66
CA SER A 128 -10.18 -8.19 -4.64
C SER A 128 -9.48 -6.83 -4.61
N THR A 129 -9.16 -6.27 -5.79
CA THR A 129 -8.50 -4.96 -5.90
C THR A 129 -9.40 -3.84 -5.39
N PHE A 130 -10.70 -3.89 -5.67
CA PHE A 130 -11.68 -2.94 -5.11
C PHE A 130 -11.74 -3.02 -3.59
N ILE A 131 -11.74 -4.22 -3.01
CA ILE A 131 -11.69 -4.40 -1.56
C ILE A 131 -10.43 -3.74 -0.99
N VAL A 132 -9.27 -3.91 -1.62
CA VAL A 132 -8.02 -3.28 -1.18
C VAL A 132 -8.11 -1.75 -1.23
N ILE A 133 -8.67 -1.17 -2.30
CA ILE A 133 -8.88 0.28 -2.43
C ILE A 133 -9.72 0.83 -1.26
N LEU A 134 -10.67 0.05 -0.75
CA LEU A 134 -11.49 0.44 0.40
C LEU A 134 -10.77 0.22 1.75
N ILE A 135 -9.90 -0.79 1.85
CA ILE A 135 -9.17 -1.12 3.09
C ILE A 135 -8.02 -0.14 3.35
N ILE A 136 -7.27 0.30 2.34
CA ILE A 136 -6.12 1.20 2.53
C ILE A 136 -6.49 2.49 3.29
N PRO A 137 -7.60 3.19 2.98
CA PRO A 137 -8.09 4.32 3.77
C PRO A 137 -8.40 3.97 5.23
N GLN A 138 -8.94 2.77 5.50
CA GLN A 138 -9.25 2.33 6.87
C GLN A 138 -7.97 2.06 7.67
N LEU A 139 -6.96 1.44 7.03
CA LEU A 139 -5.65 1.24 7.64
C LEU A 139 -4.97 2.58 7.94
N ARG A 140 -5.13 3.58 7.06
CA ARG A 140 -4.66 4.94 7.31
C ARG A 140 -5.39 5.59 8.48
N ALA A 141 -6.71 5.48 8.54
CA ALA A 141 -7.50 6.06 9.64
C ALA A 141 -7.17 5.43 11.00
N ALA A 142 -6.68 4.18 11.00
CA ALA A 142 -6.18 3.52 12.21
C ALA A 142 -4.79 4.00 12.64
N MET A 143 -4.02 4.68 11.77
CA MET A 143 -2.69 5.17 12.14
C MET A 143 -2.79 6.34 13.13
N PRO A 144 -1.92 6.37 14.18
CA PRO A 144 -1.97 7.39 15.22
C PRO A 144 -1.58 8.75 14.65
N ASP A 145 -2.51 9.71 14.70
CA ASP A 145 -2.39 11.05 14.11
C ASP A 145 -1.81 11.02 12.69
N ALA A 146 -2.39 10.16 11.84
CA ALA A 146 -1.96 9.99 10.47
C ALA A 146 -1.87 11.35 9.74
N PRO A 147 -0.83 11.58 8.90
CA PRO A 147 -0.72 12.82 8.16
C PRO A 147 -1.90 12.99 7.20
N GLY A 148 -2.18 14.23 6.79
CA GLY A 148 -3.17 14.56 5.76
C GLY A 148 -2.75 14.08 4.36
N PHE A 149 -3.48 14.48 3.32
CA PHE A 149 -3.27 13.98 1.95
C PHE A 149 -1.93 14.35 1.30
N ASP A 150 -1.15 15.25 1.89
CA ASP A 150 0.12 15.78 1.35
C ASP A 150 1.34 14.84 1.54
N ASP A 151 1.09 13.54 1.69
CA ASP A 151 2.12 12.53 1.90
C ASP A 151 2.63 12.00 0.55
N ALA A 152 3.86 12.40 0.20
CA ALA A 152 4.51 12.04 -1.05
C ALA A 152 4.96 10.56 -1.14
N ILE A 153 5.13 9.86 -0.01
CA ILE A 153 5.71 8.50 0.02
C ILE A 153 4.73 7.47 0.57
N GLY A 154 3.73 7.86 1.35
CA GLY A 154 2.73 6.93 1.87
C GLY A 154 1.45 6.88 1.05
N PHE A 155 0.40 7.52 1.53
CA PHE A 155 -0.95 7.20 1.05
C PHE A 155 -1.19 7.59 -0.43
N PHE A 156 -0.68 8.75 -0.87
CA PHE A 156 -0.91 9.21 -2.24
C PHE A 156 -0.38 8.23 -3.30
N PRO A 157 0.91 7.81 -3.28
CA PRO A 157 1.40 6.83 -4.24
C PRO A 157 0.73 5.46 -4.09
N GLN A 158 0.39 5.03 -2.86
CA GLN A 158 -0.35 3.79 -2.64
C GLN A 158 -1.68 3.79 -3.37
N MET A 159 -2.49 4.84 -3.19
CA MET A 159 -3.79 4.97 -3.86
C MET A 159 -3.66 5.06 -5.38
N LEU A 160 -2.64 5.75 -5.88
CA LEU A 160 -2.38 5.85 -7.31
C LEU A 160 -2.10 4.46 -7.91
N VAL A 161 -1.19 3.69 -7.30
CA VAL A 161 -0.81 2.35 -7.76
C VAL A 161 -2.00 1.38 -7.71
N THR A 162 -2.79 1.38 -6.64
CA THR A 162 -3.97 0.49 -6.54
C THR A 162 -5.07 0.86 -7.51
N THR A 163 -5.30 2.17 -7.73
CA THR A 163 -6.30 2.63 -8.70
C THR A 163 -5.87 2.33 -10.13
N ALA A 164 -4.60 2.56 -10.47
CA ALA A 164 -4.05 2.18 -11.76
C ALA A 164 -4.16 0.66 -12.00
N SER A 165 -3.92 -0.15 -10.97
CA SER A 165 -4.09 -1.61 -11.04
C SER A 165 -5.54 -2.01 -11.33
N ALA A 166 -6.51 -1.37 -10.68
CA ALA A 166 -7.94 -1.59 -10.95
C ALA A 166 -8.31 -1.21 -12.39
N LEU A 167 -7.84 -0.06 -12.88
CA LEU A 167 -8.07 0.38 -14.26
C LEU A 167 -7.51 -0.63 -15.29
N MET A 168 -6.32 -1.17 -15.02
CA MET A 168 -5.72 -2.20 -15.88
C MET A 168 -6.54 -3.49 -15.89
N LEU A 169 -7.07 -3.92 -14.74
CA LEU A 169 -7.94 -5.10 -14.67
C LEU A 169 -9.26 -4.89 -15.41
N ILE A 170 -9.87 -3.70 -15.31
CA ILE A 170 -11.06 -3.34 -16.08
C ILE A 170 -10.76 -3.39 -17.58
N ALA A 171 -9.64 -2.81 -18.02
CA ALA A 171 -9.24 -2.84 -19.43
C ALA A 171 -9.04 -4.28 -19.94
N MET A 172 -8.43 -5.15 -19.12
CA MET A 172 -8.29 -6.57 -19.47
C MET A 172 -9.64 -7.29 -19.55
N MET A 173 -10.56 -7.02 -18.63
CA MET A 173 -11.91 -7.59 -18.67
C MET A 173 -12.63 -7.19 -19.96
N VAL A 174 -12.69 -5.89 -20.27
CA VAL A 174 -13.34 -5.37 -21.48
C VAL A 174 -12.72 -5.98 -22.74
N LYS A 175 -11.39 -6.08 -22.81
CA LYS A 175 -10.71 -6.70 -23.94
C LYS A 175 -11.12 -8.17 -24.12
N ARG A 176 -11.24 -8.94 -23.03
CA ARG A 176 -11.63 -10.35 -23.08
C ARG A 176 -13.07 -10.53 -23.52
N GLU A 177 -13.99 -9.76 -22.95
CA GLU A 177 -15.41 -9.78 -23.34
C GLU A 177 -15.60 -9.41 -24.82
N LEU A 178 -14.84 -8.42 -25.33
CA LEU A 178 -14.89 -8.06 -26.76
C LEU A 178 -14.34 -9.18 -27.67
N GLN A 179 -13.29 -9.87 -27.24
CA GLN A 179 -12.73 -11.01 -27.99
C GLN A 179 -13.72 -12.19 -28.04
N GLU A 180 -14.38 -12.51 -26.93
CA GLU A 180 -15.40 -13.56 -26.87
C GLU A 180 -16.61 -13.23 -27.77
N LEU A 181 -17.03 -11.95 -27.82
CA LEU A 181 -18.09 -11.51 -28.72
C LEU A 181 -17.69 -11.61 -30.20
N ASP A 182 -16.46 -11.24 -30.57
CA ASP A 182 -15.98 -11.29 -31.95
C ASP A 182 -15.89 -12.75 -32.45
N GLU A 183 -15.34 -13.65 -31.61
CA GLU A 183 -15.30 -15.09 -31.90
C GLU A 183 -16.70 -15.70 -32.06
N SER A 184 -17.67 -15.28 -31.24
CA SER A 184 -19.06 -15.73 -31.36
C SER A 184 -19.80 -15.19 -32.60
N ALA A 185 -19.36 -14.04 -33.13
CA ALA A 185 -19.99 -13.37 -34.26
C ALA A 185 -19.50 -13.87 -35.62
N THR A 186 -18.35 -14.54 -35.68
CA THR A 186 -17.90 -15.31 -36.84
C THR A 186 -18.52 -16.72 -36.81
N PRO A 187 -19.63 -16.99 -37.51
CA PRO A 187 -20.08 -18.37 -37.68
C PRO A 187 -18.99 -19.15 -38.43
N ASP A 188 -18.69 -20.36 -37.96
CA ASP A 188 -17.89 -21.37 -38.66
C ASP A 188 -18.43 -21.60 -40.09
N ILE A 189 -17.97 -20.79 -41.05
CA ILE A 189 -18.24 -20.98 -42.48
C ILE A 189 -17.21 -21.97 -43.08
N GLU A 190 -16.15 -22.32 -42.34
CA GLU A 190 -15.14 -23.30 -42.75
C GLU A 190 -15.25 -24.63 -42.00
N ASP A 191 -16.32 -25.41 -42.23
CA ASP A 191 -16.18 -26.88 -42.30
C ASP A 191 -17.35 -27.62 -42.98
N ARG A 192 -17.86 -27.05 -44.07
CA ARG A 192 -18.67 -27.81 -45.04
C ARG A 192 -18.05 -27.75 -46.43
N LYS A 193 -16.73 -27.97 -46.53
CA LYS A 193 -16.18 -28.56 -47.75
C LYS A 193 -16.59 -30.01 -47.76
N GLU A 194 -17.64 -30.29 -48.54
CA GLU A 194 -18.07 -31.64 -48.92
C GLU A 194 -16.84 -32.52 -49.20
N ALA A 195 -16.60 -33.49 -48.33
CA ALA A 195 -15.70 -34.58 -48.69
C ALA A 195 -16.32 -35.30 -49.90
N PRO A 196 -15.65 -35.39 -51.06
CA PRO A 196 -16.16 -36.21 -52.15
C PRO A 196 -16.27 -37.65 -51.66
N ALA A 197 -17.43 -38.25 -51.91
CA ALA A 197 -17.81 -39.57 -51.41
C ALA A 197 -16.66 -40.60 -51.52
N PRO A 198 -16.44 -41.44 -50.49
CA PRO A 198 -15.42 -42.48 -50.57
C PRO A 198 -15.80 -43.48 -51.67
N LEU A 199 -15.06 -43.43 -52.77
CA LEU A 199 -15.05 -44.46 -53.81
C LEU A 199 -14.86 -45.83 -53.17
N SER A 200 -15.75 -46.75 -53.52
CA SER A 200 -15.89 -48.06 -52.90
C SER A 200 -14.57 -48.83 -52.86
N THR A 201 -14.21 -49.25 -51.66
CA THR A 201 -13.05 -50.06 -51.27
C THR A 201 -13.00 -51.47 -51.92
N GLY A 202 -13.94 -51.79 -52.81
CA GLY A 202 -13.99 -53.07 -53.53
C GLY A 202 -12.98 -53.17 -54.68
N LEU A 203 -12.59 -52.06 -55.31
CA LEU A 203 -11.74 -52.07 -56.51
C LEU A 203 -10.23 -52.01 -56.23
N LEU A 204 -9.82 -51.62 -55.02
CA LEU A 204 -8.41 -51.60 -54.60
C LEU A 204 -7.94 -52.92 -53.95
N ARG A 205 -8.86 -53.84 -53.64
CA ARG A 205 -8.55 -55.08 -52.91
C ARG A 205 -8.08 -56.24 -53.80
N MET A 206 -8.07 -56.06 -55.13
CA MET A 206 -7.63 -57.11 -56.07
C MET A 206 -6.13 -57.07 -56.43
N ARG A 207 -5.35 -56.08 -55.97
CA ARG A 207 -3.97 -55.89 -56.45
C ARG A 207 -2.84 -56.03 -55.41
N ARG A 208 -3.10 -56.39 -54.15
CA ARG A 208 -2.03 -56.62 -53.17
C ARG A 208 -2.31 -57.84 -52.29
N GLY A 209 -2.16 -59.02 -52.88
CA GLY A 209 -1.74 -60.19 -52.11
C GLY A 209 -0.27 -60.03 -51.75
N GLY A 210 0.01 -59.85 -50.46
CA GLY A 210 1.36 -59.71 -49.93
C GLY A 210 1.30 -59.63 -48.42
N ALA A 211 1.65 -60.73 -47.76
CA ALA A 211 1.64 -60.89 -46.32
C ALA A 211 2.67 -59.98 -45.64
N SER A 212 2.28 -59.31 -44.55
CA SER A 212 3.18 -59.02 -43.43
C SER A 212 2.36 -58.75 -42.17
N VAL A 213 2.59 -59.58 -41.16
CA VAL A 213 2.08 -59.41 -39.80
C VAL A 213 2.87 -58.29 -39.13
N ASP A 214 2.19 -57.29 -38.57
CA ASP A 214 2.82 -56.20 -37.82
C ASP A 214 2.57 -56.38 -36.32
N ILE A 215 3.66 -56.49 -35.56
CA ILE A 215 3.72 -56.66 -34.10
C ILE A 215 4.29 -55.37 -33.56
N ASN A 216 3.44 -54.44 -33.08
CA ASN A 216 3.85 -53.34 -32.20
C ASN A 216 2.67 -52.74 -31.40
N HIS A 217 1.75 -53.60 -30.98
CA HIS A 217 0.92 -53.33 -29.82
C HIS A 217 1.72 -53.83 -28.59
N ILE A 218 1.97 -52.94 -27.62
CA ILE A 218 2.54 -53.12 -26.27
C ILE A 218 3.66 -52.09 -26.04
N ARG A 219 3.28 -50.84 -25.73
CA ARG A 219 4.15 -49.92 -25.00
C ARG A 219 3.40 -48.88 -24.14
N ASN A 220 2.23 -49.25 -23.63
CA ASN A 220 1.53 -48.52 -22.57
C ASN A 220 1.45 -49.39 -21.33
N PHE A 221 2.49 -49.43 -20.49
CA PHE A 221 2.34 -49.94 -19.11
C PHE A 221 3.36 -49.42 -18.07
N SER A 222 4.19 -48.40 -18.35
CA SER A 222 5.20 -47.95 -17.37
C SER A 222 5.15 -46.45 -17.07
N ARG A 223 4.04 -45.94 -16.52
CA ARG A 223 4.05 -44.63 -15.83
C ARG A 223 3.25 -44.57 -14.51
N THR A 224 2.71 -45.69 -14.03
CA THR A 224 2.02 -45.80 -12.75
C THR A 224 2.89 -46.54 -11.73
N LEU A 225 4.04 -45.97 -11.33
CA LEU A 225 4.74 -46.42 -10.10
C LEU A 225 5.78 -45.44 -9.54
N SER A 226 5.64 -44.12 -9.72
CA SER A 226 6.53 -43.12 -9.10
C SER A 226 5.99 -42.54 -7.78
N SER A 227 5.07 -43.25 -7.13
CA SER A 227 4.58 -42.93 -5.77
C SER A 227 4.91 -44.09 -4.84
N LEU A 228 6.19 -44.23 -4.47
CA LEU A 228 6.58 -45.01 -3.29
C LEU A 228 8.04 -44.71 -2.87
N GLY A 229 8.23 -44.07 -1.72
CA GLY A 229 9.50 -44.03 -0.98
C GLY A 229 9.89 -42.63 -0.50
N ARG A 230 9.44 -42.16 0.68
CA ARG A 230 10.10 -42.24 2.02
C ARG A 230 11.34 -41.33 2.17
N PRO A 231 11.81 -40.97 3.40
CA PRO A 231 11.17 -40.96 4.73
C PRO A 231 11.43 -39.67 5.56
N ALA A 232 10.80 -39.61 6.74
CA ALA A 232 11.07 -38.65 7.81
C ALA A 232 12.42 -38.90 8.50
N GLY A 233 13.06 -37.83 8.99
CA GLY A 233 14.29 -37.89 9.78
C GLY A 233 14.44 -36.72 10.75
N ILE A 234 14.43 -37.09 12.04
CA ILE A 234 14.96 -36.46 13.26
C ILE A 234 14.31 -35.16 13.74
#